data_AF-A0A0N8H3P0-F1
#
_entry.id   AF-A0A0N8H3P0-F1
#
_cell.length_a   1.000
_cell.length_b   1.000
_cell.length_c   1.000
_cell.angle_alpha   90.00
_cell.angle_beta   90.00
_cell.angle_gamma   90.00
#
_symmetry.space_group_name_H-M   'P 1'
#
loop_
_entity.id
_entity.type
_entity.pdbx_description
1 polymer ?
#
loop_
_entity_poly.entity_id
_entity_poly.type
_entity_poly.pdbx_seq_one_letter_code
_entity_poly.pdbx_strand_id
1 'polypeptide(L)'
;MALKLFAMKKDVITVHVVSDVACPWCYIGKRRLATALEQWKGKTVEVTWCPYQLDPNIPASGLDGHTYLLRKFGDLERIHEMTERLKALGAIEGINFNFGDKWLAVNTLALHQLLHVARDAGYGTLLKERFFKAYFEENLPLNNLEVLQGIMGEFGWEPSTTKKFLPIKLLPLPYNKKLPITNNWG
;
A
#
# COMPACT_ATOMS: atom_id res chain seq x y z
N MET A 1 12.54 -16.28 -48.49
CA MET A 1 11.38 -16.64 -47.66
C MET A 1 11.82 -16.80 -46.21
N ALA A 2 12.18 -15.69 -45.55
CA ALA A 2 12.62 -15.66 -44.15
C ALA A 2 11.59 -14.85 -43.35
N LEU A 3 10.39 -15.43 -43.23
CA LEU A 3 9.33 -14.92 -42.36
C LEU A 3 9.47 -15.61 -41.00
N LYS A 4 9.25 -14.85 -39.92
CA LYS A 4 9.11 -15.27 -38.51
C LYS A 4 10.38 -15.30 -37.65
N LEU A 5 10.97 -14.14 -37.40
CA LEU A 5 11.69 -13.92 -36.13
C LEU A 5 11.50 -12.52 -35.52
N PHE A 6 10.53 -11.74 -36.02
CA PHE A 6 9.90 -10.72 -35.20
C PHE A 6 8.80 -11.42 -34.41
N ALA A 7 9.20 -12.07 -33.33
CA ALA A 7 8.28 -12.52 -32.30
C ALA A 7 7.36 -11.34 -31.97
N MET A 8 6.07 -11.55 -32.18
CA MET A 8 5.02 -10.57 -31.94
C MET A 8 5.24 -9.93 -30.58
N LYS A 9 5.69 -8.68 -30.55
CA LYS A 9 5.60 -7.84 -29.36
C LYS A 9 4.10 -7.65 -29.17
N LYS A 10 3.50 -8.56 -28.41
CA LYS A 10 2.08 -8.56 -28.06
C LYS A 10 1.76 -7.14 -27.67
N ASP A 11 0.82 -6.48 -28.34
CA ASP A 11 0.53 -5.07 -28.07
C ASP A 11 0.12 -4.93 -26.59
N VAL A 12 1.02 -4.46 -25.73
CA VAL A 12 0.77 -4.26 -24.30
C VAL A 12 0.30 -2.82 -24.10
N ILE A 13 -0.76 -2.66 -23.30
CA ILE A 13 -1.18 -1.36 -22.77
C ILE A 13 -0.54 -1.19 -21.40
N THR A 14 0.23 -0.12 -21.21
CA THR A 14 0.75 0.23 -19.88
C THR A 14 -0.17 1.25 -19.22
N VAL A 15 -0.61 0.95 -17.99
CA VAL A 15 -1.42 1.85 -17.16
C VAL A 15 -0.57 2.33 -15.99
N HIS A 16 -0.30 3.63 -15.94
CA HIS A 16 0.39 4.26 -14.82
C HIS A 16 -0.62 4.74 -13.77
N VAL A 17 -0.54 4.19 -12.57
CA VAL A 17 -1.41 4.56 -11.44
C VAL A 17 -0.60 5.31 -10.41
N VAL A 18 -0.86 6.61 -10.29
CA VAL A 18 -0.27 7.45 -9.23
C VAL A 18 -1.01 7.18 -7.93
N SER A 19 -0.30 6.70 -6.90
CA SER A 19 -0.94 6.23 -5.68
C SER A 19 -0.06 6.35 -4.45
N ASP A 20 -0.66 6.85 -3.35
CA ASP A 20 -0.10 6.74 -2.01
C ASP A 20 -0.66 5.52 -1.26
N VAL A 21 0.14 4.91 -0.38
CA VAL A 21 -0.33 3.86 0.55
C VAL A 21 -1.27 4.45 1.60
N ALA A 22 -1.03 5.69 2.03
CA ALA A 22 -1.87 6.38 3.02
C ALA A 22 -3.19 6.94 2.45
N CYS A 23 -3.51 6.66 1.18
CA CYS A 23 -4.74 7.12 0.53
C CYS A 23 -5.80 6.02 0.50
N PRO A 24 -6.92 6.15 1.26
CA PRO A 24 -7.97 5.13 1.28
C PRO A 24 -8.68 5.00 -0.08
N TRP A 25 -8.78 6.10 -0.83
CA TRP A 25 -9.32 6.09 -2.19
C TRP A 25 -8.44 5.35 -3.19
N CYS A 26 -7.11 5.37 -3.01
CA CYS A 26 -6.23 4.55 -3.84
C CYS A 26 -6.45 3.06 -3.58
N TYR A 27 -6.84 2.68 -2.36
CA TYR A 27 -7.14 1.28 -2.05
C TYR A 27 -8.43 0.82 -2.77
N ILE A 28 -9.51 1.59 -2.63
CA ILE A 28 -10.76 1.37 -3.38
C ILE A 28 -10.49 1.34 -4.89
N GLY A 29 -9.73 2.31 -5.40
CA GLY A 29 -9.38 2.40 -6.82
C GLY A 29 -8.60 1.20 -7.32
N LYS A 30 -7.68 0.64 -6.51
CA LYS A 30 -6.97 -0.60 -6.83
C LYS A 30 -7.94 -1.77 -6.98
N ARG A 31 -8.87 -1.95 -6.03
CA ARG A 31 -9.85 -3.06 -6.07
C ARG A 31 -10.73 -2.98 -7.32
N ARG A 32 -11.25 -1.79 -7.61
CA ARG A 32 -12.03 -1.53 -8.83
C ARG A 32 -11.24 -1.76 -10.11
N LEU A 33 -9.98 -1.32 -10.16
CA LEU A 33 -9.11 -1.57 -11.30
C LEU A 33 -8.88 -3.07 -11.49
N ALA A 34 -8.66 -3.83 -10.42
CA ALA A 34 -8.50 -5.28 -10.51
C ALA A 34 -9.77 -5.94 -11.10
N THR A 35 -10.96 -5.60 -10.58
CA THR A 35 -12.23 -6.09 -11.11
C THR A 35 -12.45 -5.71 -12.59
N ALA A 36 -12.10 -4.49 -12.98
CA ALA A 36 -12.20 -4.06 -14.37
C ALA A 36 -11.24 -4.86 -15.28
N LEU A 37 -10.03 -5.15 -14.81
CA LEU A 37 -9.03 -5.94 -15.55
C LEU A 37 -9.42 -7.43 -15.66
N GLU A 38 -10.11 -7.99 -14.67
CA GLU A 38 -10.67 -9.36 -14.75
C GLU A 38 -11.75 -9.47 -15.84
N GLN A 39 -12.54 -8.41 -16.05
CA GLN A 39 -13.58 -8.36 -17.07
C GLN A 39 -13.03 -7.95 -18.46
N TRP A 40 -11.80 -7.47 -18.53
CA TRP A 40 -11.19 -6.95 -19.74
C TRP A 40 -10.77 -8.07 -20.70
N LYS A 41 -11.32 -8.05 -21.92
CA LYS A 41 -11.05 -9.05 -22.98
C LYS A 41 -10.12 -8.54 -24.09
N GLY A 42 -9.51 -7.37 -23.89
CA GLY A 42 -8.68 -6.72 -24.90
C GLY A 42 -7.21 -7.11 -24.81
N LYS A 43 -6.35 -6.15 -25.16
CA LYS A 43 -4.89 -6.27 -25.09
C LYS A 43 -4.40 -6.54 -23.67
N THR A 44 -3.25 -7.18 -23.54
CA THR A 44 -2.58 -7.37 -22.25
C THR A 44 -2.33 -6.00 -21.61
N VAL A 45 -2.70 -5.86 -20.34
CA VAL A 45 -2.49 -4.62 -19.56
C VAL A 45 -1.42 -4.87 -18.51
N GLU A 46 -0.43 -3.99 -18.46
CA GLU A 46 0.57 -3.94 -17.40
C GLU A 46 0.34 -2.70 -16.55
N VAL A 47 0.16 -2.90 -15.24
CA VAL A 47 -0.06 -1.81 -14.29
C VAL A 47 1.26 -1.43 -13.63
N THR A 48 1.64 -0.16 -13.76
CA THR A 48 2.78 0.42 -13.06
C THR A 48 2.29 1.36 -11.97
N TRP A 49 2.68 1.09 -10.73
CA TRP A 49 2.37 1.95 -9.58
C TRP A 49 3.42 3.05 -9.45
N CYS A 50 3.01 4.29 -9.63
CA CYS A 50 3.83 5.48 -9.48
C CYS A 50 3.67 6.05 -8.07
N PRO A 51 4.76 6.32 -7.34
CA PRO A 51 4.67 6.79 -5.97
C PRO A 51 4.11 8.21 -5.90
N TYR A 52 3.34 8.47 -4.84
CA TYR A 52 2.90 9.81 -4.45
C TYR A 52 2.84 9.86 -2.93
N GLN A 53 3.25 10.97 -2.32
CA GLN A 53 3.08 11.21 -0.89
C GLN A 53 2.02 12.28 -0.68
N LEU A 54 0.89 11.90 -0.07
CA LEU A 54 -0.15 12.84 0.32
C LEU A 54 0.36 13.87 1.33
N ASP A 55 1.28 13.46 2.19
CA ASP A 55 1.90 14.32 3.19
C ASP A 55 3.37 13.90 3.43
N PRO A 56 4.33 14.54 2.75
CA PRO A 56 5.74 14.23 2.94
C PRO A 56 6.30 14.77 4.27
N ASN A 57 5.55 15.61 5.00
CA ASN A 57 6.01 16.27 6.22
C ASN A 57 5.73 15.44 7.49
N ILE A 58 5.00 14.32 7.39
CA ILE A 58 4.80 13.42 8.52
C ILE A 58 6.18 12.93 9.01
N PRO A 59 6.52 13.06 10.30
CA PRO A 59 7.81 12.60 10.82
C PRO A 59 7.93 11.07 10.75
N ALA A 60 9.16 10.55 10.81
CA ALA A 60 9.39 9.10 10.82
C ALA A 60 8.71 8.37 11.99
N SER A 61 8.46 9.07 13.11
CA SER A 61 7.68 8.55 14.24
C SER A 61 6.20 8.35 13.95
N GLY A 62 5.68 8.91 12.85
CA GLY A 62 4.26 9.02 12.58
C GLY A 62 3.57 10.05 13.48
N LEU A 63 2.26 10.19 13.27
CA LEU A 63 1.36 11.03 14.05
C LEU A 63 0.13 10.20 14.45
N ASP A 64 -0.38 10.46 15.64
CA ASP A 64 -1.70 9.95 16.04
C ASP A 64 -2.74 10.32 14.97
N GLY A 65 -3.48 9.32 14.50
CA GLY A 65 -4.35 9.45 13.34
C GLY A 65 -5.50 10.42 13.54
N HIS A 66 -6.14 10.41 14.72
CA HIS A 66 -7.20 11.34 15.06
C HIS A 66 -6.68 12.77 15.11
N THR A 67 -5.57 13.00 15.81
CA THR A 67 -4.90 14.30 15.88
C THR A 67 -4.49 14.79 14.49
N TYR A 68 -3.98 13.90 13.63
CA TYR A 68 -3.60 14.22 12.26
C TYR A 68 -4.80 14.67 11.42
N LEU A 69 -5.89 13.90 11.43
CA LEU A 69 -7.11 14.23 10.69
C LEU A 69 -7.74 15.52 11.21
N LEU A 70 -7.79 15.72 12.53
CA LEU A 70 -8.33 16.95 13.12
C LEU A 70 -7.52 18.17 12.71
N ARG A 71 -6.18 18.09 12.72
CA ARG A 71 -5.31 19.18 12.22
C ARG A 71 -5.54 19.46 10.74
N LYS A 72 -5.79 18.42 9.94
CA LYS A 72 -5.93 18.52 8.49
C LYS A 72 -7.29 19.04 8.05
N PHE A 73 -8.36 18.65 8.72
CA PHE A 73 -9.74 18.92 8.29
C PHE A 73 -10.50 19.87 9.23
N GLY A 74 -10.01 20.09 10.45
CA GLY A 74 -10.53 21.09 11.40
C GLY A 74 -11.84 20.74 12.10
N ASP A 75 -12.56 19.72 11.63
CA ASP A 75 -13.93 19.42 12.05
C ASP A 75 -14.12 17.90 12.27
N LEU A 76 -14.51 17.55 13.51
CA LEU A 76 -14.74 16.16 13.93
C LEU A 76 -15.94 15.53 13.23
N GLU A 77 -17.02 16.29 13.00
CA GLU A 77 -18.23 15.78 12.36
C GLU A 77 -17.93 15.45 10.90
N ARG A 78 -17.26 16.37 10.20
CA ARG A 78 -16.76 16.13 8.84
C ARG A 78 -15.83 14.92 8.74
N ILE A 79 -14.94 14.73 9.71
CA ILE A 79 -14.04 13.56 9.74
C ILE A 79 -14.84 12.27 9.93
N HIS A 80 -15.82 12.28 10.83
CA HIS A 80 -16.70 11.14 11.06
C HIS A 80 -17.47 10.78 9.77
N GLU A 81 -18.15 11.73 9.14
CA GLU A 81 -18.89 11.50 7.89
C GLU A 81 -18.00 10.95 6.77
N MET A 82 -16.81 11.53 6.60
CA MET A 82 -15.85 11.09 5.59
C MET A 82 -15.38 9.66 5.84
N THR A 83 -15.06 9.29 7.09
CA THR A 83 -14.61 7.95 7.43
C THR A 83 -15.72 6.91 7.33
N GLU A 84 -16.96 7.24 7.72
CA GLU A 84 -18.12 6.36 7.55
C GLU A 84 -18.43 6.11 6.07
N ARG A 85 -18.37 7.15 5.24
CA ARG A 85 -18.50 6.99 3.78
C ARG A 85 -17.43 6.07 3.21
N LEU A 86 -16.18 6.21 3.66
CA LEU A 86 -15.09 5.32 3.24
C LEU A 86 -15.33 3.87 3.67
N LYS A 87 -15.79 3.62 4.89
CA LYS A 87 -16.16 2.28 5.36
C LYS A 87 -17.27 1.66 4.51
N ALA A 88 -18.34 2.41 4.24
CA ALA A 88 -19.45 1.93 3.44
C ALA A 88 -19.02 1.57 2.01
N LEU A 89 -18.21 2.41 1.37
CA LEU A 89 -17.68 2.11 0.04
C LEU A 89 -16.64 0.99 0.06
N GLY A 90 -15.79 0.94 1.08
CA GLY A 90 -14.82 -0.12 1.27
C GLY A 90 -15.48 -1.49 1.38
N ALA A 91 -16.57 -1.60 2.15
CA ALA A 91 -17.31 -2.85 2.33
C ALA A 91 -17.84 -3.41 0.99
N ILE A 92 -18.27 -2.55 0.06
CA ILE A 92 -18.69 -2.96 -1.29
C ILE A 92 -17.52 -3.58 -2.07
N GLU A 93 -16.30 -3.08 -1.87
CA GLU A 93 -15.08 -3.55 -2.52
C GLU A 93 -14.33 -4.62 -1.70
N GLY A 94 -14.94 -5.13 -0.61
CA GLY A 94 -14.34 -6.13 0.27
C GLY A 94 -13.22 -5.62 1.18
N ILE A 95 -13.17 -4.32 1.47
CA ILE A 95 -12.19 -3.67 2.36
C ILE A 95 -12.84 -3.36 3.71
N ASN A 96 -12.25 -3.85 4.80
CA ASN A 96 -12.69 -3.54 6.16
C ASN A 96 -11.88 -2.38 6.75
N PHE A 97 -12.18 -1.14 6.34
CA PHE A 97 -11.49 0.04 6.85
C PHE A 97 -11.61 0.19 8.37
N ASN A 98 -10.48 0.29 9.04
CA ASN A 98 -10.33 0.38 10.49
C ASN A 98 -9.65 1.70 10.89
N PHE A 99 -10.42 2.79 10.95
CA PHE A 99 -9.94 4.10 11.42
C PHE A 99 -10.05 4.26 12.96
N GLY A 100 -9.86 3.19 13.73
CA GLY A 100 -9.96 3.22 15.19
C GLY A 100 -8.76 3.89 15.88
N ASP A 101 -8.81 3.96 17.22
CA ASP A 101 -7.87 4.70 18.08
C ASP A 101 -6.37 4.37 17.91
N LYS A 102 -6.04 3.24 17.28
CA LYS A 102 -4.66 2.81 17.03
C LYS A 102 -4.16 3.16 15.64
N TRP A 103 -4.98 3.77 14.79
CA TRP A 103 -4.60 4.15 13.44
C TRP A 103 -3.53 5.24 13.50
N LEU A 104 -2.39 4.97 12.87
CA LEU A 104 -1.22 5.85 12.86
C LEU A 104 -1.03 6.44 11.46
N ALA A 105 -1.01 7.76 11.37
CA ALA A 105 -0.60 8.43 10.14
C ALA A 105 0.92 8.28 9.98
N VAL A 106 1.37 7.52 8.98
CA VAL A 106 2.80 7.24 8.76
C VAL A 106 3.37 8.00 7.57
N ASN A 107 4.67 8.31 7.62
CA ASN A 107 5.39 8.75 6.44
C ASN A 107 5.54 7.58 5.47
N THR A 108 5.07 7.75 4.23
CA THR A 108 5.00 6.67 3.25
C THR A 108 6.24 6.52 2.37
N LEU A 109 7.29 7.34 2.56
CA LEU A 109 8.50 7.32 1.72
C LEU A 109 9.17 5.95 1.72
N ALA A 110 9.37 5.36 2.91
CA ALA A 110 9.91 4.01 3.08
C ALA A 110 9.10 2.97 2.31
N LEU A 111 7.76 3.07 2.35
CA LEU A 111 6.86 2.14 1.66
C LEU A 111 7.01 2.26 0.14
N HIS A 112 7.11 3.48 -0.37
CA HIS A 112 7.31 3.75 -1.79
C HIS A 112 8.63 3.21 -2.32
N GLN A 113 9.70 3.23 -1.53
CA GLN A 113 10.97 2.62 -1.94
C GLN A 113 10.93 1.11 -1.93
N LEU A 114 10.27 0.50 -0.94
CA LEU A 114 10.06 -0.94 -0.95
C LEU A 114 9.20 -1.36 -2.15
N LEU A 115 8.17 -0.59 -2.50
CA LEU A 115 7.39 -0.79 -3.72
C LEU A 115 8.23 -0.64 -4.99
N HIS A 116 9.17 0.30 -5.03
CA HIS A 116 10.08 0.48 -6.15
C HIS A 116 10.95 -0.77 -6.37
N VAL A 117 11.54 -1.31 -5.29
CA VAL A 117 12.37 -2.52 -5.38
C VAL A 117 11.52 -3.77 -5.69
N ALA A 118 10.32 -3.86 -5.11
CA ALA A 118 9.39 -4.96 -5.38
C ALA A 118 8.88 -5.00 -6.81
N ARG A 119 8.79 -3.84 -7.48
CA ARG A 119 8.44 -3.75 -8.91
C ARG A 119 9.46 -4.52 -9.75
N ASP A 120 10.74 -4.28 -9.51
CA ASP A 120 11.81 -4.89 -10.29
C ASP A 120 11.93 -6.40 -10.00
N ALA A 121 11.45 -6.84 -8.83
CA ALA A 121 11.35 -8.24 -8.44
C ALA A 121 10.01 -8.93 -8.80
N GLY A 122 9.08 -8.22 -9.47
CA GLY A 122 7.85 -8.80 -10.02
C GLY A 122 6.65 -8.93 -9.07
N TYR A 123 6.77 -8.51 -7.81
CA TYR A 123 5.69 -8.61 -6.81
C TYR A 123 5.14 -7.26 -6.33
N GLY A 124 5.47 -6.16 -7.01
CA GLY A 124 5.05 -4.80 -6.62
C GLY A 124 3.54 -4.59 -6.47
N THR A 125 2.71 -5.17 -7.34
CA THR A 125 1.23 -5.06 -7.23
C THR A 125 0.68 -5.80 -6.01
N LEU A 126 1.26 -6.96 -5.68
CA LEU A 126 0.87 -7.74 -4.50
C LEU A 126 1.34 -7.05 -3.22
N LEU A 127 2.57 -6.52 -3.21
CA LEU A 127 3.08 -5.73 -2.08
C LEU A 127 2.24 -4.46 -1.87
N LYS A 128 1.77 -3.80 -2.94
CA LYS A 128 0.88 -2.64 -2.84
C LYS A 128 -0.44 -2.99 -2.14
N GLU A 129 -1.06 -4.10 -2.52
CA GLU A 129 -2.25 -4.64 -1.82
C GLU A 129 -1.97 -4.88 -0.34
N ARG A 130 -0.86 -5.57 -0.06
CA ARG A 130 -0.45 -5.96 1.27
C ARG A 130 -0.22 -4.72 2.16
N PHE A 131 0.47 -3.70 1.66
CA PHE A 131 0.63 -2.44 2.39
C PHE A 131 -0.69 -1.71 2.63
N PHE A 132 -1.63 -1.72 1.69
CA PHE A 132 -2.96 -1.15 1.94
C PHE A 132 -3.68 -1.88 3.06
N LYS A 133 -3.73 -3.22 3.01
CA LYS A 133 -4.33 -4.06 4.05
C LYS A 133 -3.69 -3.81 5.42
N ALA A 134 -2.35 -3.83 5.47
CA ALA A 134 -1.57 -3.56 6.68
C ALA A 134 -1.91 -2.20 7.30
N TYR A 135 -2.08 -1.18 6.46
CA TYR A 135 -2.32 0.19 6.90
C TYR A 135 -3.76 0.46 7.31
N PHE A 136 -4.73 -0.02 6.53
CA PHE A 136 -6.13 0.37 6.63
C PHE A 136 -7.03 -0.65 7.31
N GLU A 137 -6.66 -1.94 7.34
CA GLU A 137 -7.48 -2.97 7.97
C GLU A 137 -6.85 -3.43 9.29
N GLU A 138 -5.53 -3.61 9.29
CA GLU A 138 -4.78 -4.20 10.40
C GLU A 138 -4.19 -3.16 11.36
N ASN A 139 -4.14 -1.88 10.97
CA ASN A 139 -3.49 -0.79 11.73
C ASN A 139 -2.06 -1.13 12.16
N LEU A 140 -1.29 -1.77 11.29
CA LEU A 140 0.12 -2.06 11.56
C LEU A 140 0.95 -0.77 11.52
N PRO A 141 1.93 -0.59 12.43
CA PRO A 141 2.78 0.59 12.44
C PRO A 141 3.81 0.48 11.31
N LEU A 142 3.43 0.88 10.10
CA LEU A 142 4.28 0.81 8.89
C LEU A 142 5.47 1.78 8.87
N ASN A 143 5.73 2.47 9.97
CA ASN A 143 6.98 3.18 10.25
C ASN A 143 7.98 2.35 11.09
N ASN A 144 7.69 1.08 11.27
CA ASN A 144 8.49 0.15 12.04
C ASN A 144 9.30 -0.80 11.15
N LEU A 145 10.60 -0.91 11.40
CA LEU A 145 11.49 -1.73 10.56
C LEU A 145 11.11 -3.21 10.59
N GLU A 146 10.87 -3.78 11.77
CA GLU A 146 10.60 -5.21 11.93
C GLU A 146 9.25 -5.60 11.30
N VAL A 147 8.25 -4.70 11.37
CA VAL A 147 6.98 -4.87 10.65
C VAL A 147 7.21 -4.91 9.14
N LEU A 148 7.96 -3.95 8.59
CA LEU A 148 8.26 -3.96 7.15
C LEU A 148 9.08 -5.18 6.74
N GLN A 149 10.03 -5.60 7.57
CA GLN A 149 10.81 -6.82 7.34
C GLN A 149 9.93 -8.07 7.32
N GLY A 150 8.98 -8.18 8.25
CA GLY A 150 8.01 -9.27 8.28
C GLY A 150 7.16 -9.28 7.02
N ILE A 151 6.60 -8.14 6.63
CA ILE A 151 5.79 -8.01 5.41
C ILE A 151 6.61 -8.37 4.16
N MET A 152 7.82 -7.82 4.01
CA MET A 152 8.65 -8.14 2.85
C MET A 152 9.00 -9.64 2.81
N GLY A 153 9.28 -10.25 3.96
CA GLY A 153 9.56 -11.68 4.09
C GLY A 153 8.44 -12.60 3.58
N GLU A 154 7.18 -12.16 3.61
CA GLU A 154 6.03 -12.87 3.02
C GLU A 154 6.20 -13.07 1.49
N PHE A 155 7.03 -12.26 0.83
CA PHE A 155 7.32 -12.32 -0.61
C PHE A 155 8.67 -12.97 -0.93
N GLY A 156 9.26 -13.72 0.01
CA GLY A 156 10.57 -14.36 -0.16
C GLY A 156 11.76 -13.39 -0.17
N TRP A 157 11.53 -12.13 0.23
CA TRP A 157 12.59 -11.13 0.39
C TRP A 157 13.41 -11.41 1.65
N GLU A 158 14.74 -11.39 1.54
CA GLU A 158 15.63 -11.55 2.70
C GLU A 158 15.45 -10.37 3.67
N PRO A 159 14.83 -10.55 4.85
CA PRO A 159 14.34 -9.43 5.65
C PRO A 159 15.46 -8.47 6.07
N SER A 160 16.66 -8.99 6.32
CA SER A 160 17.84 -8.19 6.68
C SER A 160 18.25 -7.16 5.61
N THR A 161 17.88 -7.37 4.35
CA THR A 161 18.19 -6.46 3.25
C THR A 161 17.27 -5.24 3.18
N THR A 162 16.08 -5.30 3.79
CA THR A 162 15.08 -4.22 3.79
C THR A 162 15.69 -2.88 4.19
N LYS A 163 16.49 -2.86 5.25
CA LYS A 163 17.12 -1.64 5.80
C LYS A 163 18.00 -0.89 4.79
N LYS A 164 18.56 -1.59 3.79
CA LYS A 164 19.46 -1.00 2.78
C LYS A 164 18.73 -0.04 1.84
N PHE A 165 17.40 -0.14 1.74
CA PHE A 165 16.58 0.61 0.79
C PHE A 165 15.73 1.70 1.46
N LEU A 166 15.97 1.96 2.76
CA LEU A 166 15.20 2.92 3.53
C LEU A 166 16.01 4.21 3.78
N PRO A 167 15.45 5.40 3.46
CA PRO A 167 16.10 6.70 3.57
C PRO A 167 15.80 7.37 4.90
N ILE A 168 14.82 6.84 5.64
CA ILE A 168 14.39 7.34 6.94
C ILE A 168 14.72 6.32 8.02
N LYS A 169 15.14 6.82 9.18
CA LYS A 169 15.38 6.00 10.36
C LYS A 169 14.04 5.53 10.93
N LEU A 170 13.68 4.28 10.63
CA LEU A 170 12.48 3.64 11.17
C LEU A 170 12.67 3.24 12.64
N LEU A 171 11.56 3.08 13.35
CA LEU A 171 11.54 2.68 14.75
C LEU A 171 11.60 1.14 14.89
N PRO A 172 12.30 0.59 15.89
CA PRO A 172 12.19 -0.83 16.25
C PRO A 172 10.83 -1.13 16.91
N LEU A 173 10.41 -2.40 16.99
CA LEU A 173 9.17 -2.73 17.70
C LEU A 173 9.30 -2.33 19.17
N PRO A 174 8.24 -1.79 19.81
CA PRO A 174 8.23 -1.74 21.26
C PRO A 174 8.40 -3.17 21.78
N TYR A 175 9.34 -3.35 22.71
CA TYR A 175 9.99 -4.58 23.17
C TYR A 175 9.09 -5.78 23.58
N ASN A 176 7.77 -5.77 23.35
CA ASN A 176 6.89 -6.82 23.84
C ASN A 176 5.68 -7.18 22.96
N LYS A 177 5.74 -6.97 21.64
CA LYS A 177 4.69 -7.43 20.71
C LYS A 177 5.25 -8.31 19.61
N LYS A 178 4.91 -9.60 19.62
CA LYS A 178 5.09 -10.48 18.46
C LYS A 178 4.31 -9.89 17.28
N LEU A 179 4.92 -9.91 16.09
CA LEU A 179 4.24 -9.51 14.86
C LEU A 179 2.97 -10.35 14.67
N PRO A 180 1.80 -9.74 14.44
CA PRO A 180 0.62 -10.47 13.99
C PRO A 180 0.80 -10.81 12.50
N ILE A 181 1.72 -11.72 12.19
CA ILE A 181 1.84 -12.28 10.85
C ILE A 181 0.92 -13.49 10.81
N THR A 182 -0.29 -13.32 10.29
CA THR A 182 -1.16 -14.46 9.98
C THR A 182 -0.87 -14.90 8.55
N ASN A 183 -0.20 -16.03 8.39
CA ASN A 183 0.03 -16.66 7.09
C ASN A 183 -1.29 -17.27 6.57
N ASN A 184 -2.18 -16.44 6.01
CA ASN A 184 -3.35 -16.89 5.26
C ASN A 184 -3.58 -15.92 4.09
N TRP A 185 -2.83 -16.16 3.01
CA TRP A 185 -3.06 -15.52 1.71
C TRP A 185 -3.93 -16.47 0.88
N GLY A 186 -5.25 -16.35 1.05
CA GLY A 186 -6.27 -16.98 0.19
C GLY A 186 -6.74 -16.02 -0.88
#